data_AF-A0A183IU79-F1
#
_entry.id   AF-A0A183IU79-F1
#
_cell.length_a   1.000
_cell.length_b   1.000
_cell.length_c   1.000
_cell.angle_alpha   90.00
_cell.angle_beta   90.00
_cell.angle_gamma   90.00
#
_symmetry.space_group_name_H-M   'P 1'
#
loop_
_entity.id
_entity.type
_entity.pdbx_description
1 polymer ?
#
loop_
_entity_poly.entity_id
_entity_poly.type
_entity_poly.pdbx_seq_one_letter_code
_entity_poly.pdbx_strand_id
1 'polypeptide(L)'
;MAATVESAIRRYAAASGITWPATADDIKDRRQSKFSLAVVFCWITHAGFVPTVERKFACDDPSISLPLKPNTVSLSLLLTVCICFPLTTIVCIEYSLCRRSKLKNKHAVFFDVVSQVVREFFFGLFLVIAVMLAAKAAVGRLRPHFLSVCRPNISSGQCRNGLILSPANCNAASGHALKTARESFPSGHAAVSVYAFMFLMFYCRSKCKFLISHKFLAITLVAIDIAWTATCCITRVTDHWHHTTDVVAGCIIGVASLSAMLLRKNPMIFVQNNNYVFSDIASIDHAAELKNPVPETPVLFIKPSSAIIEERENIKIPEGCQNLQQEVELGVVIGKKATRLSSEQAHTVIGGYILALDMTARDFQTEAKQTGNPWLLAKGFDTSCPISRLVSKSEMTSHDDATVPHDLHLWCRINGELKQDGRTSQMIFPIPTLIEYITKYITLEPGDLLLTGTPAGVTTVHAGDVIECGITNIVKMQFSVSDGRSQNK
;
A
#
# COMPACT_ATOMS: atom_id res chain seq x y z
N MET A 1 12.22 -7.41 3.19
CA MET A 1 13.14 -6.35 2.78
C MET A 1 12.47 -4.98 2.81
N ALA A 2 11.54 -4.59 1.92
CA ALA A 2 10.74 -3.36 2.20
C ALA A 2 9.73 -3.51 3.37
N ALA A 3 9.31 -4.76 3.67
CA ALA A 3 8.41 -5.08 4.78
C ALA A 3 9.06 -5.00 6.18
N THR A 4 10.39 -4.85 6.28
CA THR A 4 11.09 -5.00 7.57
C THR A 4 10.95 -3.73 8.42
N VAL A 5 11.12 -2.54 7.81
CA VAL A 5 11.00 -1.24 8.49
C VAL A 5 9.57 -0.98 8.98
N GLU A 6 8.60 -1.15 8.09
CA GLU A 6 7.19 -0.95 8.40
C GLU A 6 6.69 -1.99 9.42
N SER A 7 7.13 -3.25 9.32
CA SER A 7 6.72 -4.24 10.31
C SER A 7 7.41 -4.05 11.65
N ALA A 8 8.64 -3.53 11.74
CA ALA A 8 9.27 -3.15 13.02
C ALA A 8 8.53 -1.99 13.70
N ILE A 9 8.21 -0.95 12.92
CA ILE A 9 7.53 0.27 13.39
C ILE A 9 6.05 -0.02 13.72
N ARG A 10 5.33 -0.78 12.88
CA ARG A 10 3.95 -1.22 13.16
C ARG A 10 3.87 -2.27 14.28
N ARG A 11 4.88 -3.14 14.42
CA ARG A 11 4.94 -4.17 15.48
C ARG A 11 4.91 -3.56 16.86
N TYR A 12 5.51 -2.38 17.06
CA TYR A 12 5.46 -1.77 18.37
C TYR A 12 4.81 -0.41 18.58
N ALA A 13 4.28 0.22 17.53
CA ALA A 13 3.09 1.07 17.70
C ALA A 13 1.92 0.28 18.33
N ALA A 14 1.71 -0.98 17.93
CA ALA A 14 0.64 -1.84 18.46
C ALA A 14 0.86 -2.35 19.90
N ALA A 15 2.08 -2.27 20.44
CA ALA A 15 2.41 -2.72 21.80
C ALA A 15 2.51 -1.56 22.82
N SER A 16 2.67 -0.32 22.35
CA SER A 16 2.95 0.86 23.19
C SER A 16 1.75 1.78 23.42
N GLY A 17 0.57 1.44 22.88
CA GLY A 17 -0.62 2.29 22.97
C GLY A 17 -0.54 3.61 22.19
N ILE A 18 0.53 3.84 21.41
CA ILE A 18 0.70 5.03 20.58
C ILE A 18 -0.25 4.93 19.39
N THR A 19 -1.34 5.68 19.47
CA THR A 19 -2.21 5.94 18.34
C THR A 19 -1.55 6.98 17.43
N TRP A 20 -1.35 6.60 16.17
CA TRP A 20 -1.04 7.53 15.09
C TRP A 20 -2.05 8.69 15.10
N PRO A 21 -1.66 9.95 14.82
CA PRO A 21 -2.59 11.07 14.81
C PRO A 21 -3.43 10.98 13.55
N ALA A 22 -4.53 10.27 13.67
CA ALA A 22 -5.81 10.89 13.49
C ALA A 22 -6.71 10.25 14.55
N THR A 23 -7.22 11.09 15.46
CA THR A 23 -8.19 10.68 16.46
C THR A 23 -9.28 9.85 15.77
N ALA A 24 -9.64 8.72 16.38
CA ALA A 24 -10.67 7.82 15.87
C ALA A 24 -12.00 8.55 15.62
N ASP A 25 -12.19 9.72 16.25
CA ASP A 25 -13.34 10.60 16.10
C ASP A 25 -13.29 11.46 14.82
N ASP A 26 -12.12 12.00 14.41
CA ASP A 26 -12.01 12.79 13.16
C ASP A 26 -12.04 11.90 11.89
N ILE A 27 -11.63 10.63 12.00
CA ILE A 27 -11.70 9.67 10.88
C ILE A 27 -13.10 9.06 10.78
N LYS A 28 -13.79 8.85 11.91
CA LYS A 28 -15.18 8.34 11.90
C LYS A 28 -16.10 9.28 11.15
N ASP A 29 -16.00 10.58 11.44
CA ASP A 29 -17.00 11.54 10.95
C ASP A 29 -16.87 11.81 9.44
N ARG A 30 -15.64 11.84 8.91
CA ARG A 30 -15.39 12.11 7.48
C ARG A 30 -15.44 10.86 6.59
N ARG A 31 -15.29 9.63 7.12
CA ARG A 31 -15.37 8.37 6.36
C ARG A 31 -16.72 7.65 6.46
N GLN A 32 -17.43 7.71 7.59
CA GLN A 32 -18.81 7.20 7.65
C GLN A 32 -19.75 8.03 6.77
N SER A 33 -19.56 9.35 6.69
CA SER A 33 -20.35 10.24 5.83
C SER A 33 -20.31 9.84 4.34
N LYS A 34 -19.12 9.52 3.80
CA LYS A 34 -18.97 9.15 2.38
C LYS A 34 -19.43 7.73 2.05
N PHE A 35 -19.29 6.79 2.98
CA PHE A 35 -19.81 5.43 2.82
C PHE A 35 -21.34 5.40 2.87
N SER A 36 -21.93 6.22 3.74
CA SER A 36 -23.38 6.36 3.89
C SER A 36 -24.03 7.00 2.66
N LEU A 37 -23.46 8.07 2.11
CA LEU A 37 -23.96 8.73 0.88
C LEU A 37 -23.95 7.81 -0.35
N ALA A 38 -22.92 6.98 -0.47
CA ALA A 38 -22.79 6.03 -1.56
C ALA A 38 -23.85 4.93 -1.43
N VAL A 39 -23.95 4.25 -0.27
CA VAL A 39 -24.98 3.23 0.01
C VAL A 39 -26.40 3.79 -0.20
N VAL A 40 -26.65 5.02 0.23
CA VAL A 40 -27.91 5.74 -0.01
C VAL A 40 -28.16 5.96 -1.50
N PHE A 41 -27.15 6.33 -2.30
CA PHE A 41 -27.28 6.48 -3.76
C PHE A 41 -27.60 5.15 -4.49
N CYS A 42 -26.97 4.04 -4.09
CA CYS A 42 -27.31 2.71 -4.63
C CYS A 42 -28.72 2.27 -4.23
N TRP A 43 -29.15 2.59 -3.00
CA TRP A 43 -30.51 2.31 -2.56
C TRP A 43 -31.54 3.15 -3.34
N ILE A 44 -31.28 4.45 -3.55
CA ILE A 44 -32.13 5.35 -4.35
C ILE A 44 -32.24 4.87 -5.82
N THR A 45 -31.14 4.47 -6.43
CA THR A 45 -31.13 4.00 -7.83
C THR A 45 -31.77 2.61 -7.99
N HIS A 46 -31.56 1.68 -7.04
CA HIS A 46 -32.18 0.35 -7.07
C HIS A 46 -33.68 0.38 -6.69
N ALA A 47 -34.09 1.27 -5.78
CA ALA A 47 -35.49 1.46 -5.39
C ALA A 47 -36.33 2.16 -6.49
N GLY A 48 -35.73 2.52 -7.63
CA GLY A 48 -36.44 3.02 -8.80
C GLY A 48 -36.80 4.50 -8.75
N PHE A 49 -36.13 5.30 -7.90
CA PHE A 49 -36.34 6.75 -7.83
C PHE A 49 -35.77 7.51 -9.03
N VAL A 50 -34.86 6.89 -9.82
CA VAL A 50 -34.37 7.46 -11.08
C VAL A 50 -35.04 6.70 -12.25
N PRO A 51 -35.98 7.33 -12.99
CA PRO A 51 -36.60 6.69 -14.14
C PRO A 51 -35.57 6.46 -15.25
N THR A 52 -35.59 5.27 -15.86
CA THR A 52 -34.76 4.97 -17.03
C THR A 52 -35.23 5.79 -18.22
N VAL A 53 -34.31 6.45 -18.92
CA VAL A 53 -34.63 7.22 -20.14
C VAL A 53 -35.39 6.35 -21.14
N GLU A 54 -36.46 6.91 -21.69
CA GLU A 54 -37.29 6.23 -22.68
C GLU A 54 -36.71 6.40 -24.07
N ARG A 55 -36.53 5.29 -24.78
CA ARG A 55 -36.11 5.28 -26.17
C ARG A 55 -37.25 4.80 -27.07
N LYS A 56 -37.37 5.44 -28.22
CA LYS A 56 -38.23 4.95 -29.28
C LYS A 56 -37.64 3.66 -29.87
N PHE A 57 -38.49 2.73 -30.29
CA PHE A 57 -38.08 1.51 -30.98
C PHE A 57 -38.86 1.33 -32.28
N ALA A 58 -38.22 0.69 -33.25
CA ALA A 58 -38.83 0.27 -34.50
C ALA A 58 -39.03 -1.25 -34.49
N CYS A 59 -40.11 -1.73 -35.09
CA CYS A 59 -40.50 -3.15 -35.02
C CYS A 59 -39.71 -4.01 -36.01
N ASP A 60 -39.07 -3.38 -37.00
CA ASP A 60 -38.19 -3.98 -38.00
C ASP A 60 -36.71 -3.81 -37.66
N ASP A 61 -36.36 -3.31 -36.46
CA ASP A 61 -34.98 -3.15 -36.04
C ASP A 61 -34.32 -4.52 -35.76
N PRO A 62 -33.36 -4.97 -36.60
CA PRO A 62 -32.73 -6.28 -36.44
C PRO A 62 -31.90 -6.37 -35.15
N SER A 63 -31.42 -5.25 -34.63
CA SER A 63 -30.55 -5.23 -33.44
C SER A 63 -31.26 -5.61 -32.14
N ILE A 64 -32.59 -5.54 -32.10
CA ILE A 64 -33.44 -5.81 -30.92
C ILE A 64 -34.44 -6.96 -31.16
N SER A 65 -34.26 -7.70 -32.26
CA SER A 65 -35.15 -8.75 -32.75
C SER A 65 -34.74 -10.18 -32.38
N LEU A 66 -33.62 -10.36 -31.67
CA LEU A 66 -33.11 -11.69 -31.33
C LEU A 66 -34.04 -12.43 -30.34
N PRO A 67 -34.03 -13.78 -30.35
CA PRO A 67 -34.85 -14.54 -29.41
C PRO A 67 -34.30 -14.42 -27.98
N LEU A 68 -35.20 -14.37 -27.00
CA LEU A 68 -34.87 -14.47 -25.58
C LEU A 68 -34.25 -15.84 -25.28
N LYS A 69 -33.03 -15.84 -24.75
CA LYS A 69 -32.35 -17.04 -24.26
C LYS A 69 -32.16 -16.99 -22.73
N PRO A 70 -32.11 -18.15 -22.05
CA PRO A 70 -31.76 -18.20 -20.63
C PRO A 70 -30.34 -17.67 -20.40
N ASN A 71 -30.09 -17.18 -19.18
CA ASN A 71 -28.75 -16.73 -18.78
C ASN A 71 -27.85 -17.95 -18.54
N THR A 72 -26.76 -18.08 -19.31
CA THR A 72 -25.72 -19.08 -19.08
C THR A 72 -25.00 -18.81 -17.75
N VAL A 73 -24.56 -17.57 -17.55
CA VAL A 73 -24.05 -17.09 -16.25
C VAL A 73 -25.17 -16.34 -15.54
N SER A 74 -25.72 -16.92 -14.47
CA SER A 74 -26.72 -16.26 -13.63
C SER A 74 -26.08 -15.20 -12.72
N LEU A 75 -26.88 -14.25 -12.24
CA LEU A 75 -26.41 -13.22 -11.30
C LEU A 75 -25.87 -13.84 -10.01
N SER A 76 -26.55 -14.88 -9.49
CA SER A 76 -26.10 -15.59 -8.28
C SER A 76 -24.73 -16.22 -8.50
N LEU A 77 -24.54 -16.91 -9.63
CA LEU A 77 -23.25 -17.53 -9.97
C LEU A 77 -22.15 -16.47 -10.14
N LEU A 78 -22.44 -15.35 -10.81
CA LEU A 78 -21.51 -14.23 -10.95
C LEU A 78 -21.06 -13.73 -9.58
N LEU A 79 -22.00 -13.40 -8.69
CA LEU A 79 -21.70 -12.81 -7.38
C LEU A 79 -20.96 -13.80 -6.49
N THR A 80 -21.35 -15.09 -6.48
CA THR A 80 -20.63 -16.13 -5.74
C THR A 80 -19.18 -16.21 -6.19
N VAL A 81 -18.92 -16.30 -7.50
CA VAL A 81 -17.54 -16.39 -7.99
C VAL A 81 -16.77 -15.09 -7.74
N CYS A 82 -17.33 -13.93 -8.12
CA CYS A 82 -16.62 -12.65 -8.05
C CYS A 82 -16.45 -12.12 -6.61
N ILE A 83 -17.16 -12.66 -5.61
CA ILE A 83 -17.00 -12.27 -4.20
C ILE A 83 -16.28 -13.37 -3.43
N CYS A 84 -16.79 -14.61 -3.46
CA CYS A 84 -16.23 -15.66 -2.62
C CYS A 84 -14.82 -16.05 -3.05
N PHE A 85 -14.52 -16.11 -4.35
CA PHE A 85 -13.18 -16.51 -4.80
C PHE A 85 -12.09 -15.47 -4.44
N PRO A 86 -12.25 -14.16 -4.70
CA PRO A 86 -11.29 -13.17 -4.22
C PRO A 86 -11.14 -13.14 -2.70
N LEU A 87 -12.24 -13.18 -1.95
CA LEU A 87 -12.18 -13.13 -0.48
C LEU A 87 -11.48 -14.35 0.12
N THR A 88 -11.81 -15.55 -0.36
CA THR A 88 -11.14 -16.78 0.08
C THR A 88 -9.66 -16.76 -0.27
N THR A 89 -9.30 -16.28 -1.46
CA THR A 89 -7.89 -16.14 -1.88
C THR A 89 -7.14 -15.15 -0.99
N ILE A 90 -7.72 -13.97 -0.71
CA ILE A 90 -7.16 -12.97 0.21
C ILE A 90 -6.94 -13.57 1.60
N VAL A 91 -7.97 -14.22 2.16
CA VAL A 91 -7.89 -14.86 3.47
C VAL A 91 -6.83 -15.95 3.50
N CYS A 92 -6.73 -16.80 2.45
CA CYS A 92 -5.72 -17.85 2.37
C CYS A 92 -4.30 -17.28 2.29
N ILE A 93 -4.09 -16.20 1.53
CA ILE A 93 -2.79 -15.51 1.43
C ILE A 93 -2.42 -14.90 2.78
N GLU A 94 -3.28 -14.08 3.38
CA GLU A 94 -2.99 -13.45 4.67
C GLU A 94 -2.83 -14.48 5.79
N TYR A 95 -3.60 -15.59 5.76
CA TYR A 95 -3.46 -16.68 6.72
C TYR A 95 -2.10 -17.37 6.57
N SER A 96 -1.66 -17.61 5.33
CA SER A 96 -0.35 -18.20 5.05
C SER A 96 0.79 -17.29 5.52
N LEU A 97 0.66 -15.97 5.31
CA LEU A 97 1.60 -14.96 5.81
C LEU A 97 1.59 -14.92 7.35
N CYS A 98 0.42 -14.95 7.97
CA CYS A 98 0.23 -15.01 9.43
C CYS A 98 0.86 -16.26 10.03
N ARG A 99 0.69 -17.44 9.40
CA ARG A 99 1.28 -18.71 9.87
C ARG A 99 2.81 -18.69 9.84
N ARG A 100 3.40 -18.07 8.81
CA ARG A 100 4.87 -17.91 8.68
C ARG A 100 5.42 -16.80 9.57
N SER A 101 4.55 -15.92 10.05
CA SER A 101 4.92 -14.77 10.86
C SER A 101 5.33 -15.17 12.28
N LYS A 102 6.44 -14.62 12.75
CA LYS A 102 6.94 -14.79 14.13
C LYS A 102 6.33 -13.77 15.12
N LEU A 103 5.29 -13.04 14.71
CA LEU A 103 4.63 -12.02 15.53
C LEU A 103 3.86 -12.62 16.71
N LYS A 104 4.03 -12.03 17.91
CA LYS A 104 3.22 -12.39 19.09
C LYS A 104 1.72 -12.11 18.87
N ASN A 105 1.38 -10.98 18.24
CA ASN A 105 0.00 -10.57 17.94
C ASN A 105 -0.45 -10.95 16.50
N LYS A 106 0.11 -12.02 15.92
CA LYS A 106 -0.13 -12.40 14.51
C LYS A 106 -1.61 -12.49 14.12
N HIS A 107 -2.46 -12.97 15.02
CA HIS A 107 -3.90 -13.08 14.77
C HIS A 107 -4.60 -11.72 14.69
N ALA A 108 -4.27 -10.78 15.59
CA ALA A 108 -4.82 -9.43 15.55
C ALA A 108 -4.42 -8.69 14.26
N VAL A 109 -3.15 -8.82 13.87
CA VAL A 109 -2.65 -8.24 12.60
C VAL A 109 -3.33 -8.87 11.38
N PHE A 110 -3.52 -10.19 11.39
CA PHE A 110 -4.27 -10.88 10.34
C PHE A 110 -5.69 -10.33 10.20
N PHE A 111 -6.44 -10.20 11.30
CA PHE A 111 -7.81 -9.69 11.25
C PHE A 111 -7.87 -8.24 10.78
N ASP A 112 -6.94 -7.38 11.22
CA ASP A 112 -6.89 -5.98 10.81
C ASP A 112 -6.60 -5.83 9.31
N VAL A 113 -5.59 -6.53 8.81
CA VAL A 113 -5.22 -6.50 7.38
C VAL A 113 -6.33 -7.06 6.51
N VAL A 114 -6.90 -8.22 6.86
CA VAL A 114 -8.01 -8.81 6.11
C VAL A 114 -9.20 -7.86 6.12
N SER A 115 -9.61 -7.33 7.27
CA SER A 115 -10.72 -6.38 7.39
C SER A 115 -10.50 -5.15 6.51
N GLN A 116 -9.28 -4.61 6.48
CA GLN A 116 -8.94 -3.46 5.65
C GLN A 116 -9.03 -3.78 4.16
N VAL A 117 -8.44 -4.87 3.69
CA VAL A 117 -8.45 -5.25 2.27
C VAL A 117 -9.87 -5.55 1.81
N VAL A 118 -10.64 -6.27 2.63
CA VAL A 118 -12.05 -6.59 2.35
C VAL A 118 -12.88 -5.31 2.24
N ARG A 119 -12.68 -4.34 3.14
CA ARG A 119 -13.39 -3.05 3.07
C ARG A 119 -13.08 -2.29 1.78
N GLU A 120 -11.82 -2.25 1.34
CA GLU A 120 -11.46 -1.63 0.07
C GLU A 120 -12.07 -2.38 -1.13
N PHE A 121 -12.02 -3.71 -1.12
CA PHE A 121 -12.65 -4.54 -2.16
C PHE A 121 -14.14 -4.21 -2.31
N PHE A 122 -14.88 -4.15 -1.21
CA PHE A 122 -16.30 -3.82 -1.23
C PHE A 122 -16.56 -2.35 -1.59
N PHE A 123 -15.69 -1.43 -1.18
CA PHE A 123 -15.79 -0.03 -1.58
C PHE A 123 -15.70 0.12 -3.10
N GLY A 124 -14.76 -0.56 -3.75
CA GLY A 124 -14.64 -0.51 -5.21
C GLY A 124 -15.75 -1.24 -5.93
N LEU A 125 -16.18 -2.39 -5.41
CA LEU A 125 -17.32 -3.12 -5.97
C LEU A 125 -18.58 -2.25 -5.93
N PHE A 126 -18.76 -1.53 -4.81
CA PHE A 126 -19.81 -0.55 -4.66
C PHE A 126 -19.73 0.56 -5.72
N LEU A 127 -18.53 1.13 -5.93
CA LEU A 127 -18.31 2.17 -6.94
C LEU A 127 -18.67 1.68 -8.36
N VAL A 128 -18.27 0.45 -8.71
CA VAL A 128 -18.61 -0.18 -10.00
C VAL A 128 -20.12 -0.29 -10.17
N ILE A 129 -20.84 -0.77 -9.14
CA ILE A 129 -22.29 -0.92 -9.16
C ILE A 129 -22.97 0.45 -9.31
N ALA A 130 -22.54 1.46 -8.55
CA ALA A 130 -23.11 2.80 -8.61
C ALA A 130 -22.96 3.44 -10.01
N VAL A 131 -21.75 3.37 -10.59
CA VAL A 131 -21.47 3.90 -11.95
C VAL A 131 -22.30 3.14 -13.00
N MET A 132 -22.39 1.82 -12.88
CA MET A 132 -23.16 0.98 -13.79
C MET A 132 -24.67 1.31 -13.74
N LEU A 133 -25.25 1.41 -12.54
CA LEU A 133 -26.67 1.73 -12.37
C LEU A 133 -27.00 3.14 -12.90
N ALA A 134 -26.13 4.12 -12.62
CA ALA A 134 -26.29 5.46 -13.17
C ALA A 134 -26.24 5.47 -14.71
N ALA A 135 -25.29 4.73 -15.31
CA ALA A 135 -25.18 4.61 -16.76
C ALA A 135 -26.38 3.87 -17.38
N LYS A 136 -26.92 2.84 -16.70
CA LYS A 136 -28.15 2.15 -17.13
C LYS A 136 -29.35 3.08 -17.17
N ALA A 137 -29.55 3.85 -16.10
CA ALA A 137 -30.64 4.81 -16.01
C ALA A 137 -30.53 5.93 -17.07
N ALA A 138 -29.32 6.45 -17.28
CA ALA A 138 -29.06 7.54 -18.21
C ALA A 138 -29.18 7.14 -19.69
N VAL A 139 -28.77 5.92 -20.05
CA VAL A 139 -28.71 5.51 -21.47
C VAL A 139 -30.00 4.82 -21.92
N GLY A 140 -30.60 3.96 -21.09
CA GLY A 140 -31.87 3.28 -21.42
C GLY A 140 -31.83 2.43 -22.70
N ARG A 141 -30.66 1.85 -23.04
CA ARG A 141 -30.50 1.08 -24.28
C ARG A 141 -31.30 -0.23 -24.23
N LEU A 142 -32.05 -0.51 -25.29
CA LEU A 142 -32.82 -1.74 -25.47
C LEU A 142 -31.91 -2.96 -25.71
N ARG A 143 -32.27 -4.08 -25.11
CA ARG A 143 -31.54 -5.35 -25.26
C ARG A 143 -31.76 -6.00 -26.61
N PRO A 144 -30.83 -6.85 -27.06
CA PRO A 144 -30.98 -7.56 -28.33
C PRO A 144 -32.24 -8.42 -28.42
N HIS A 145 -32.78 -8.88 -27.29
CA HIS A 145 -34.01 -9.68 -27.23
C HIS A 145 -35.28 -8.88 -26.93
N PHE A 146 -35.25 -7.55 -26.98
CA PHE A 146 -36.34 -6.71 -26.52
C PHE A 146 -37.68 -6.98 -27.22
N LEU A 147 -37.71 -7.14 -28.56
CA LEU A 147 -38.95 -7.38 -29.29
C LEU A 147 -39.59 -8.73 -28.93
N SER A 148 -38.78 -9.75 -28.63
CA SER A 148 -39.28 -11.06 -28.19
C SER A 148 -39.98 -11.01 -26.82
N VAL A 149 -39.64 -10.03 -25.98
CA VAL A 149 -40.25 -9.77 -24.65
C VAL A 149 -41.46 -8.84 -24.76
N CYS A 150 -41.36 -7.76 -25.55
CA CYS A 150 -42.45 -6.80 -25.73
C CYS A 150 -43.64 -7.39 -26.48
N ARG A 151 -43.41 -8.18 -27.55
CA ARG A 151 -44.45 -8.72 -28.44
C ARG A 151 -45.45 -7.62 -28.87
N PRO A 152 -45.03 -6.70 -29.75
CA PRO A 152 -45.86 -5.57 -30.11
C PRO A 152 -47.16 -6.02 -30.80
N ASN A 153 -48.30 -5.47 -30.40
CA ASN A 153 -49.63 -5.79 -30.95
C ASN A 153 -50.05 -4.82 -32.07
N ILE A 154 -49.07 -4.28 -32.80
CA ILE A 154 -49.24 -3.17 -33.76
C ILE A 154 -48.69 -3.59 -35.11
N SER A 155 -49.37 -3.18 -36.19
CA SER A 155 -48.91 -3.44 -37.56
C SER A 155 -47.55 -2.80 -37.86
N SER A 156 -46.67 -3.51 -38.57
CA SER A 156 -45.27 -3.10 -38.81
C SER A 156 -45.15 -1.70 -39.45
N GLY A 157 -46.14 -1.28 -40.24
CA GLY A 157 -46.18 0.04 -40.89
C GLY A 157 -46.32 1.23 -39.93
N GLN A 158 -47.02 1.06 -38.79
CA GLN A 158 -47.17 2.11 -37.77
C GLN A 158 -45.95 2.23 -36.85
N CYS A 159 -45.05 1.27 -36.89
CA CYS A 159 -43.87 1.18 -36.03
C CYS A 159 -42.59 1.74 -36.68
N ARG A 160 -42.64 2.07 -37.98
CA ARG A 160 -41.48 2.48 -38.79
C ARG A 160 -40.90 3.83 -38.39
N ASN A 161 -41.71 4.72 -37.79
CA ASN A 161 -41.28 6.05 -37.32
C ASN A 161 -40.82 6.08 -35.86
N GLY A 162 -40.71 4.91 -35.21
CA GLY A 162 -40.30 4.76 -33.82
C GLY A 162 -41.43 5.05 -32.83
N LEU A 163 -41.76 4.06 -32.01
CA LEU A 163 -42.80 4.17 -30.97
C LEU A 163 -42.19 4.37 -29.58
N ILE A 164 -42.81 5.23 -28.78
CA ILE A 164 -42.55 5.28 -27.33
C ILE A 164 -43.26 4.08 -26.68
N LEU A 165 -42.59 3.45 -25.72
CA LEU A 165 -43.15 2.31 -25.02
C LEU A 165 -44.39 2.73 -24.21
N SER A 166 -45.51 2.08 -24.48
CA SER A 166 -46.73 2.19 -23.70
C SER A 166 -47.24 0.78 -23.38
N PRO A 167 -47.87 0.54 -22.21
CA PRO A 167 -48.55 -0.73 -21.91
C PRO A 167 -49.58 -1.14 -22.98
N ALA A 168 -50.11 -0.18 -23.75
CA ALA A 168 -51.03 -0.45 -24.87
C ALA A 168 -50.35 -1.05 -26.11
N ASN A 169 -49.02 -0.92 -26.22
CA ASN A 169 -48.28 -1.23 -27.44
C ASN A 169 -47.49 -2.55 -27.36
N CYS A 170 -47.37 -3.16 -26.18
CA CYS A 170 -46.64 -4.41 -25.93
C CYS A 170 -47.52 -5.42 -25.19
N ASN A 171 -47.65 -6.65 -25.71
CA ASN A 171 -48.34 -7.76 -25.04
C ASN A 171 -47.35 -8.57 -24.17
N ALA A 172 -46.64 -7.89 -23.27
CA ALA A 172 -45.56 -8.47 -22.48
C ALA A 172 -46.09 -9.33 -21.31
N ALA A 173 -45.40 -10.44 -21.00
CA ALA A 173 -45.79 -11.38 -19.95
C ALA A 173 -45.59 -10.87 -18.51
N SER A 174 -44.73 -9.86 -18.28
CA SER A 174 -44.59 -9.19 -16.97
C SER A 174 -43.94 -7.80 -17.10
N GLY A 175 -44.38 -6.84 -16.29
CA GLY A 175 -43.81 -5.48 -16.25
C GLY A 175 -42.33 -5.46 -15.85
N HIS A 176 -41.88 -6.41 -15.02
CA HIS A 176 -40.48 -6.52 -14.60
C HIS A 176 -39.56 -6.98 -15.74
N ALA A 177 -40.00 -7.94 -16.57
CA ALA A 177 -39.24 -8.37 -17.75
C ALA A 177 -39.06 -7.23 -18.75
N LEU A 178 -40.12 -6.43 -18.95
CA LEU A 178 -40.08 -5.28 -19.84
C LEU A 178 -39.16 -4.17 -19.34
N LYS A 179 -39.16 -3.89 -18.03
CA LYS A 179 -38.21 -2.95 -17.41
C LYS A 179 -36.77 -3.41 -17.61
N THR A 180 -36.49 -4.69 -17.35
CA THR A 180 -35.15 -5.29 -17.49
C THR A 180 -34.67 -5.27 -18.95
N ALA A 181 -35.56 -5.46 -19.91
CA ALA A 181 -35.26 -5.44 -21.35
C ALA A 181 -34.81 -4.06 -21.85
N ARG A 182 -35.01 -2.99 -21.07
CA ARG A 182 -34.59 -1.60 -21.38
C ARG A 182 -33.24 -1.22 -20.79
N GLU A 183 -32.60 -2.14 -20.07
CA GLU A 183 -31.35 -1.89 -19.33
C GLU A 183 -30.19 -2.71 -19.91
N SER A 184 -29.89 -2.51 -21.21
CA SER A 184 -28.77 -3.18 -21.90
C SER A 184 -27.43 -2.54 -21.56
N PHE A 185 -27.28 -1.23 -21.74
CA PHE A 185 -25.99 -0.56 -21.56
C PHE A 185 -25.81 -0.05 -20.13
N PRO A 186 -24.64 -0.21 -19.48
CA PRO A 186 -23.54 -1.13 -19.78
C PRO A 186 -23.78 -2.54 -19.19
N SER A 187 -22.92 -3.50 -19.56
CA SER A 187 -23.01 -4.87 -19.02
C SER A 187 -22.43 -4.96 -17.60
N GLY A 188 -23.29 -5.32 -16.64
CA GLY A 188 -22.87 -5.50 -15.24
C GLY A 188 -22.02 -6.74 -14.98
N HIS A 189 -22.26 -7.82 -15.73
CA HIS A 189 -21.46 -9.04 -15.60
C HIS A 189 -20.01 -8.81 -16.02
N ALA A 190 -19.80 -8.06 -17.11
CA ALA A 190 -18.47 -7.67 -17.57
C ALA A 190 -17.78 -6.70 -16.58
N ALA A 191 -18.49 -5.70 -16.08
CA ALA A 191 -17.92 -4.73 -15.15
C ALA A 191 -17.49 -5.34 -13.81
N VAL A 192 -18.35 -6.16 -13.19
CA VAL A 192 -18.08 -6.80 -11.90
C VAL A 192 -16.97 -7.84 -12.01
N SER A 193 -16.97 -8.66 -13.07
CA SER A 193 -15.89 -9.66 -13.28
C SER A 193 -14.54 -8.98 -13.48
N VAL A 194 -14.44 -8.01 -14.39
CA VAL A 194 -13.19 -7.27 -14.62
C VAL A 194 -12.67 -6.61 -13.35
N TYR A 195 -13.54 -5.91 -12.60
CA TYR A 195 -13.14 -5.30 -11.33
C TYR A 195 -12.62 -6.32 -10.32
N ALA A 196 -13.38 -7.38 -10.06
CA ALA A 196 -13.07 -8.33 -9.00
C ALA A 196 -11.74 -9.04 -9.24
N PHE A 197 -11.50 -9.48 -10.48
CA PHE A 197 -10.29 -10.20 -10.85
C PHE A 197 -9.08 -9.29 -11.00
N MET A 198 -9.24 -8.07 -11.53
CA MET A 198 -8.14 -7.11 -11.52
C MET A 198 -7.75 -6.71 -10.09
N PHE A 199 -8.71 -6.49 -9.20
CA PHE A 199 -8.41 -6.21 -7.79
C PHE A 199 -7.59 -7.35 -7.17
N LEU A 200 -8.02 -8.60 -7.38
CA LEU A 200 -7.32 -9.79 -6.89
C LEU A 200 -5.90 -9.90 -7.44
N MET A 201 -5.72 -9.67 -8.74
CA MET A 201 -4.43 -9.68 -9.42
C MET A 201 -3.45 -8.66 -8.84
N PHE A 202 -3.91 -7.43 -8.70
CA PHE A 202 -3.14 -6.35 -8.13
C PHE A 202 -2.79 -6.65 -6.66
N TYR A 203 -3.75 -7.12 -5.85
CA TYR A 203 -3.52 -7.54 -4.47
C TYR A 203 -2.47 -8.68 -4.36
N CYS A 204 -2.58 -9.72 -5.19
CA CYS A 204 -1.61 -10.81 -5.21
C CYS A 204 -0.19 -10.31 -5.55
N ARG A 205 -0.08 -9.37 -6.50
CA ARG A 205 1.19 -8.75 -6.87
C ARG A 205 1.80 -7.93 -5.73
N SER A 206 1.00 -7.19 -4.96
CA SER A 206 1.54 -6.33 -3.89
C SER A 206 2.01 -7.12 -2.67
N LYS A 207 1.39 -8.27 -2.39
CA LYS A 207 1.71 -9.08 -1.19
C LYS A 207 2.84 -10.09 -1.40
N CYS A 208 3.04 -10.57 -2.61
CA CYS A 208 3.81 -11.78 -2.81
C CYS A 208 5.11 -11.57 -3.59
N LYS A 209 6.22 -11.29 -2.88
CA LYS A 209 7.55 -11.78 -3.33
C LYS A 209 7.56 -13.31 -3.50
N PHE A 210 6.62 -14.01 -2.84
CA PHE A 210 6.39 -15.46 -2.93
C PHE A 210 5.84 -15.96 -4.28
N LEU A 211 5.00 -15.19 -4.98
CA LEU A 211 4.52 -15.54 -6.34
C LEU A 211 5.64 -15.43 -7.37
N ILE A 212 6.64 -14.57 -7.12
CA ILE A 212 7.86 -14.47 -7.93
C ILE A 212 8.69 -15.77 -7.83
N SER A 213 8.70 -16.42 -6.65
CA SER A 213 9.31 -17.74 -6.43
C SER A 213 8.43 -18.91 -6.90
N HIS A 214 7.09 -18.77 -6.92
CA HIS A 214 6.14 -19.80 -7.37
C HIS A 214 5.37 -19.38 -8.63
N LYS A 215 6.11 -19.18 -9.72
CA LYS A 215 5.58 -18.68 -11.01
C LYS A 215 4.39 -19.50 -11.54
N PHE A 216 4.38 -20.82 -11.30
CA PHE A 216 3.31 -21.69 -11.78
C PHE A 216 1.94 -21.40 -11.14
N LEU A 217 1.92 -21.17 -9.81
CA LEU A 217 0.69 -20.83 -9.09
C LEU A 217 0.16 -19.45 -9.53
N ALA A 218 1.08 -18.49 -9.72
CA ALA A 218 0.75 -17.17 -10.25
C ALA A 218 0.08 -17.24 -11.62
N ILE A 219 0.69 -17.98 -12.56
CA ILE A 219 0.18 -18.16 -13.92
C ILE A 219 -1.17 -18.88 -13.91
N THR A 220 -1.34 -19.88 -13.05
CA THR A 220 -2.59 -20.64 -12.94
C THR A 220 -3.74 -19.76 -12.47
N LEU A 221 -3.52 -18.93 -11.43
CA LEU A 221 -4.54 -18.00 -10.95
C LEU A 221 -4.91 -16.98 -12.02
N VAL A 222 -3.93 -16.39 -12.70
CA VAL A 222 -4.15 -15.47 -13.83
C VAL A 222 -4.98 -16.12 -14.94
N ALA A 223 -4.68 -17.37 -15.29
CA ALA A 223 -5.37 -18.09 -16.34
C ALA A 223 -6.84 -18.38 -15.99
N ILE A 224 -7.11 -18.77 -14.74
CA ILE A 224 -8.47 -18.96 -14.22
C ILE A 224 -9.26 -17.64 -14.29
N ASP A 225 -8.63 -16.54 -13.88
CA ASP A 225 -9.23 -15.21 -13.86
C ASP A 225 -9.59 -14.72 -15.28
N ILE A 226 -8.67 -14.90 -16.24
CA ILE A 226 -8.90 -14.56 -17.65
C ILE A 226 -10.02 -15.41 -18.23
N ALA A 227 -10.00 -16.73 -17.98
CA ALA A 227 -11.02 -17.66 -18.49
C ALA A 227 -12.41 -17.31 -17.96
N TRP A 228 -12.52 -16.95 -16.68
CA TRP A 228 -13.80 -16.57 -16.07
C TRP A 228 -14.34 -15.26 -16.65
N THR A 229 -13.52 -14.22 -16.72
CA THR A 229 -13.94 -12.93 -17.29
C THR A 229 -14.31 -13.08 -18.76
N ALA A 230 -13.54 -13.84 -19.55
CA ALA A 230 -13.89 -14.14 -20.94
C ALA A 230 -15.24 -14.86 -21.06
N THR A 231 -15.49 -15.87 -20.20
CA THR A 231 -16.76 -16.59 -20.17
C THR A 231 -17.93 -15.66 -19.85
N CYS A 232 -17.77 -14.75 -18.87
CA CYS A 232 -18.78 -13.74 -18.56
C CYS A 232 -19.05 -12.82 -19.76
N CYS A 233 -18.01 -12.32 -20.43
CA CYS A 233 -18.15 -11.42 -21.58
C CYS A 233 -18.81 -12.11 -22.79
N ILE A 234 -18.36 -13.32 -23.14
CA ILE A 234 -18.85 -14.08 -24.30
C ILE A 234 -20.32 -14.44 -24.10
N THR A 235 -20.66 -14.98 -22.93
CA THR A 235 -22.04 -15.42 -22.64
C THR A 235 -23.04 -14.27 -22.71
N ARG A 236 -22.67 -13.03 -22.37
CA ARG A 236 -23.57 -11.87 -22.50
C ARG A 236 -23.99 -11.58 -23.94
N VAL A 237 -23.11 -11.86 -24.90
CA VAL A 237 -23.40 -11.68 -26.33
C VAL A 237 -24.13 -12.90 -26.88
N THR A 238 -23.65 -14.12 -26.60
CA THR A 238 -24.24 -15.35 -27.15
C THR A 238 -25.63 -15.67 -26.57
N ASP A 239 -25.91 -15.22 -25.34
CA ASP A 239 -27.23 -15.32 -24.71
C ASP A 239 -28.16 -14.18 -25.18
N HIS A 240 -27.69 -13.26 -26.02
CA HIS A 240 -28.44 -12.10 -26.52
C HIS A 240 -28.86 -11.09 -25.43
N TRP A 241 -28.17 -11.06 -24.29
CA TRP A 241 -28.48 -10.14 -23.19
C TRP A 241 -27.91 -8.74 -23.40
N HIS A 242 -26.83 -8.63 -24.17
CA HIS A 242 -26.13 -7.38 -24.42
C HIS A 242 -25.57 -7.29 -25.84
N HIS A 243 -25.46 -6.06 -26.34
CA HIS A 243 -24.64 -5.78 -27.52
C HIS A 243 -23.15 -5.87 -27.15
N THR A 244 -22.29 -6.16 -28.12
CA THR A 244 -20.83 -6.23 -27.89
C THR A 244 -20.27 -4.94 -27.28
N THR A 245 -20.74 -3.78 -27.72
CA THR A 245 -20.37 -2.47 -27.18
C THR A 245 -20.76 -2.29 -25.71
N ASP A 246 -21.84 -2.92 -25.25
CA ASP A 246 -22.28 -2.83 -23.86
C ASP A 246 -21.36 -3.64 -22.94
N VAL A 247 -20.83 -4.76 -23.46
CA VAL A 247 -19.83 -5.60 -22.78
C VAL A 247 -18.50 -4.84 -22.67
N VAL A 248 -18.02 -4.24 -23.76
CA VAL A 248 -16.80 -3.42 -23.76
C VAL A 248 -16.91 -2.26 -22.79
N ALA A 249 -18.04 -1.54 -22.78
CA ALA A 249 -18.28 -0.47 -21.81
C ALA A 249 -18.29 -0.98 -20.36
N GLY A 250 -18.85 -2.16 -20.12
CA GLY A 250 -18.76 -2.84 -18.82
C GLY A 250 -17.31 -3.08 -18.40
N CYS A 251 -16.48 -3.63 -19.28
CA CYS A 251 -15.05 -3.84 -19.01
C CYS A 251 -14.34 -2.52 -18.67
N ILE A 252 -14.58 -1.46 -19.46
CA ILE A 252 -13.99 -0.13 -19.22
C ILE A 252 -14.37 0.40 -17.84
N ILE A 253 -15.64 0.26 -17.43
CA ILE A 253 -16.10 0.69 -16.10
C ILE A 253 -15.37 -0.08 -14.99
N GLY A 254 -15.18 -1.40 -15.16
CA GLY A 254 -14.42 -2.21 -14.21
C GLY A 254 -12.98 -1.73 -14.05
N VAL A 255 -12.27 -1.52 -15.17
CA VAL A 255 -10.88 -1.00 -15.19
C VAL A 255 -10.80 0.40 -14.59
N ALA A 256 -11.69 1.30 -15.02
CA ALA A 256 -11.68 2.70 -14.60
C ALA A 256 -11.98 2.84 -13.11
N SER A 257 -12.91 2.04 -12.58
CA SER A 257 -13.25 2.06 -11.15
C SER A 257 -12.09 1.58 -10.30
N LEU A 258 -11.39 0.51 -10.70
CA LEU A 258 -10.17 0.08 -10.02
C LEU A 258 -9.07 1.15 -10.12
N SER A 259 -8.85 1.70 -11.32
CA SER A 259 -7.84 2.75 -11.53
C SER A 259 -8.11 3.98 -10.65
N ALA A 260 -9.38 4.40 -10.55
CA ALA A 260 -9.79 5.47 -9.66
C ALA A 260 -9.50 5.16 -8.19
N MET A 261 -9.69 3.90 -7.75
CA MET A 261 -9.27 3.48 -6.40
C MET A 261 -7.77 3.53 -6.20
N LEU A 262 -7.00 3.08 -7.20
CA LEU A 262 -5.53 3.11 -7.16
C LEU A 262 -4.97 4.54 -7.13
N LEU A 263 -5.67 5.49 -7.73
CA LEU A 263 -5.27 6.91 -7.75
C LEU A 263 -5.69 7.69 -6.49
N ARG A 264 -6.51 7.12 -5.60
CA ARG A 264 -6.84 7.76 -4.32
C ARG A 264 -5.56 7.90 -3.49
N LYS A 265 -5.23 9.12 -3.03
CA LYS A 265 -4.14 9.36 -2.06
C LYS A 265 -4.24 8.33 -0.94
N ASN A 266 -3.17 7.56 -0.75
CA ASN A 266 -3.04 6.40 0.14
C ASN A 266 -3.82 5.15 -0.30
N PRO A 267 -3.55 4.57 -1.48
CA PRO A 267 -3.99 3.22 -1.77
C PRO A 267 -3.07 2.29 -0.98
N MET A 268 -3.31 2.13 0.32
CA MET A 268 -2.50 1.34 1.27
C MET A 268 -2.26 -0.12 0.84
N ILE A 269 -2.94 -0.58 -0.21
CA ILE A 269 -2.79 -1.90 -0.83
C ILE A 269 -1.59 -1.94 -1.81
N PHE A 270 -1.07 -0.78 -2.27
CA PHE A 270 -0.07 -0.65 -3.35
C PHE A 270 1.13 0.23 -3.02
N VAL A 271 1.28 0.66 -1.78
CA VAL A 271 2.42 1.52 -1.42
C VAL A 271 3.69 0.67 -1.44
N GLN A 272 4.47 0.78 -2.52
CA GLN A 272 5.91 0.58 -2.43
C GLN A 272 6.44 1.72 -1.55
N ASN A 273 6.59 1.44 -0.26
CA ASN A 273 7.21 2.34 0.71
C ASN A 273 8.69 2.51 0.33
N ASN A 274 9.03 3.61 -0.34
CA ASN A 274 10.40 4.08 -0.46
C ASN A 274 10.75 4.78 0.86
N ASN A 275 11.07 4.01 1.90
CA ASN A 275 11.63 4.58 3.12
C ASN A 275 13.09 4.91 2.86
N TYR A 276 13.45 6.17 3.02
CA TYR A 276 14.84 6.62 2.95
C TYR A 276 15.42 6.74 4.36
N VAL A 277 16.63 6.22 4.55
CA VAL A 277 17.41 6.48 5.76
C VAL A 277 18.34 7.64 5.47
N PHE A 278 18.07 8.82 6.04
CA PHE A 278 19.01 9.94 5.99
C PHE A 278 19.98 9.81 7.15
N SER A 279 21.28 10.00 6.94
CA SER A 279 22.25 10.09 8.04
C SER A 279 23.14 11.32 7.83
N ASP A 280 23.57 11.91 8.94
CA ASP A 280 24.41 13.10 9.00
C ASP A 280 25.70 12.82 9.78
N ILE A 281 26.75 13.60 9.51
CA ILE A 281 28.01 13.57 10.25
C ILE A 281 27.96 14.66 11.32
N ALA A 282 27.72 14.34 12.60
CA ALA A 282 27.78 15.43 13.58
C ALA A 282 27.85 15.06 15.07
N SER A 283 29.04 14.68 15.57
CA SER A 283 29.46 15.12 16.90
C SER A 283 30.82 15.82 16.81
N ILE A 284 31.05 16.81 17.68
CA ILE A 284 32.29 17.59 17.71
C ILE A 284 33.51 16.67 17.85
N ASP A 285 33.41 15.67 18.73
CA ASP A 285 34.49 14.73 19.02
C ASP A 285 34.77 13.79 17.84
N HIS A 286 33.74 13.37 17.10
CA HIS A 286 33.92 12.51 15.92
C HIS A 286 34.51 13.28 14.72
N ALA A 287 34.12 14.53 14.52
CA ALA A 287 34.72 15.39 13.50
C ALA A 287 36.23 15.59 13.77
N ALA A 288 36.59 15.80 15.05
CA ALA A 288 37.98 15.91 15.49
C ALA A 288 38.75 14.58 15.32
N GLU A 289 38.15 13.43 15.66
CA GLU A 289 38.72 12.09 15.48
C GLU A 289 39.12 11.84 14.01
N LEU A 290 38.25 12.23 13.07
CA LEU A 290 38.49 12.05 11.63
C LEU A 290 39.34 13.16 10.99
N LYS A 291 39.83 14.13 11.77
CA LYS A 291 40.59 15.32 11.30
C LYS A 291 39.87 16.10 10.18
N ASN A 292 38.54 16.08 10.16
CA ASN A 292 37.76 16.84 9.21
C ASN A 292 37.38 18.21 9.82
N PRO A 293 37.28 19.28 9.02
CA PRO A 293 36.69 20.52 9.50
C PRO A 293 35.23 20.26 9.92
N VAL A 294 34.78 20.92 10.99
CA VAL A 294 33.38 20.89 11.39
C VAL A 294 32.55 21.46 10.24
N PRO A 295 31.59 20.71 9.68
CA PRO A 295 30.81 21.18 8.53
C PRO A 295 29.90 22.34 8.93
N GLU A 296 29.79 23.36 8.07
CA GLU A 296 28.86 24.48 8.27
C GLU A 296 27.39 24.09 8.03
N THR A 297 27.17 23.01 7.27
CA THR A 297 25.84 22.48 6.95
C THR A 297 25.82 20.96 7.04
N PRO A 298 24.68 20.33 7.41
CA PRO A 298 24.54 18.88 7.45
C PRO A 298 24.95 18.19 6.13
N VAL A 299 25.69 17.09 6.23
CA VAL A 299 26.09 16.26 5.09
C VAL A 299 25.13 15.08 4.99
N LEU A 300 24.24 15.12 4.00
CA LEU A 300 23.20 14.12 3.83
C LEU A 300 23.63 13.01 2.88
N PHE A 301 23.41 11.76 3.27
CA PHE A 301 23.41 10.60 2.39
C PHE A 301 22.23 9.67 2.71
N ILE A 302 22.00 8.70 1.83
CA ILE A 302 20.85 7.80 1.90
C ILE A 302 21.31 6.35 2.03
N LYS A 303 20.67 5.58 2.92
CA LYS A 303 20.67 4.11 2.85
C LYS A 303 19.36 3.58 2.25
N PRO A 304 19.41 2.55 1.39
CA PRO A 304 18.20 1.92 0.88
C PRO A 304 17.50 1.13 1.99
N SER A 305 16.18 0.93 1.87
CA SER A 305 15.40 0.13 2.83
C SER A 305 15.86 -1.33 2.95
N SER A 306 16.62 -1.84 1.97
CA SER A 306 17.26 -3.16 2.01
C SER A 306 18.40 -3.27 3.02
N ALA A 307 18.99 -2.16 3.46
CA ALA A 307 20.08 -2.13 4.43
C ALA A 307 19.62 -2.46 5.85
N ILE A 308 18.31 -2.33 6.12
CA ILE A 308 17.75 -2.46 7.47
C ILE A 308 17.63 -3.93 7.89
N ILE A 309 18.19 -4.23 9.06
CA ILE A 309 18.06 -5.52 9.73
C ILE A 309 17.66 -5.35 11.21
N GLU A 310 16.94 -6.33 11.74
CA GLU A 310 16.54 -6.40 13.16
C GLU A 310 17.43 -7.41 13.92
N GLU A 311 17.42 -7.36 15.26
CA GLU A 311 18.08 -8.37 16.09
C GLU A 311 17.67 -9.79 15.64
N ARG A 312 18.64 -10.72 15.63
CA ARG A 312 18.61 -12.10 15.07
C ARG A 312 19.05 -12.23 13.62
N GLU A 313 19.26 -11.12 12.93
CA GLU A 313 20.02 -11.08 11.68
C GLU A 313 21.48 -10.73 11.97
N ASN A 314 22.37 -11.07 11.03
CA ASN A 314 23.80 -10.78 11.17
C ASN A 314 24.17 -9.58 10.30
N ILE A 315 25.09 -8.77 10.81
CA ILE A 315 25.81 -7.78 10.00
C ILE A 315 26.74 -8.56 9.07
N LYS A 316 26.69 -8.26 7.78
CA LYS A 316 27.53 -8.90 6.76
C LYS A 316 28.59 -7.93 6.30
N ILE A 317 29.86 -8.32 6.42
CA ILE A 317 30.96 -7.58 5.82
C ILE A 317 30.81 -7.63 4.30
N PRO A 318 30.69 -6.49 3.60
CA PRO A 318 30.53 -6.49 2.15
C PRO A 318 31.78 -7.02 1.46
N GLU A 319 31.62 -7.66 0.30
CA GLU A 319 32.74 -8.21 -0.45
C GLU A 319 33.75 -7.11 -0.81
N GLY A 320 35.04 -7.38 -0.58
CA GLY A 320 36.13 -6.42 -0.81
C GLY A 320 36.43 -5.49 0.37
N CYS A 321 35.52 -5.34 1.33
CA CYS A 321 35.74 -4.47 2.49
C CYS A 321 36.70 -5.11 3.50
N GLN A 322 37.75 -4.36 3.85
CA GLN A 322 38.75 -4.68 4.86
C GLN A 322 38.57 -3.83 6.14
N ASN A 323 37.85 -2.71 6.06
CA ASN A 323 37.67 -1.79 7.16
C ASN A 323 36.19 -1.44 7.37
N LEU A 324 35.41 -2.39 7.89
CA LEU A 324 34.04 -2.17 8.31
C LEU A 324 34.02 -1.55 9.71
N GLN A 325 33.33 -0.43 9.90
CA GLN A 325 33.25 0.26 11.19
C GLN A 325 31.81 0.40 11.67
N GLN A 326 31.63 0.36 12.99
CA GLN A 326 30.34 0.68 13.63
C GLN A 326 30.24 2.17 13.98
N GLU A 327 29.04 2.70 13.85
CA GLU A 327 28.68 4.07 14.21
C GLU A 327 27.32 4.02 14.92
N VAL A 328 27.29 4.07 16.25
CA VAL A 328 26.02 4.11 17.01
C VAL A 328 25.35 5.47 16.84
N GLU A 329 24.08 5.47 16.44
CA GLU A 329 23.32 6.70 16.17
C GLU A 329 21.91 6.65 16.77
N LEU A 330 21.39 7.81 17.13
CA LEU A 330 19.96 7.98 17.36
C LEU A 330 19.26 8.13 16.01
N GLY A 331 18.20 7.36 15.82
CA GLY A 331 17.28 7.42 14.69
C GLY A 331 15.97 8.08 15.09
N VAL A 332 15.45 8.96 14.24
CA VAL A 332 14.19 9.67 14.38
C VAL A 332 13.24 9.17 13.31
N VAL A 333 12.12 8.57 13.73
CA VAL A 333 11.10 8.07 12.81
C VAL A 333 10.13 9.19 12.49
N ILE A 334 9.93 9.46 11.20
CA ILE A 334 8.97 10.44 10.74
C ILE A 334 7.57 9.84 10.79
N GLY A 335 6.68 10.57 11.43
CA GLY A 335 5.30 10.16 11.62
C GLY A 335 4.27 10.90 10.79
N LYS A 336 4.56 12.13 10.38
CA LYS A 336 3.70 12.90 9.49
C LYS A 336 4.52 13.39 8.33
N LYS A 337 3.87 13.48 7.17
CA LYS A 337 4.48 14.09 5.98
C LYS A 337 4.99 15.49 6.35
N ALA A 338 6.25 15.75 6.07
CA ALA A 338 6.94 16.97 6.43
C ALA A 338 7.60 17.59 5.18
N THR A 339 7.31 18.86 4.93
CA THR A 339 7.93 19.63 3.84
C THR A 339 8.03 21.07 4.29
N ARG A 340 9.19 21.71 4.06
CA ARG A 340 9.48 23.11 4.42
C ARG A 340 9.03 23.45 5.84
N LEU A 341 9.36 22.61 6.81
CA LEU A 341 9.05 22.86 8.22
C LEU A 341 10.10 23.77 8.85
N SER A 342 9.69 24.60 9.80
CA SER A 342 10.63 25.27 10.71
C SER A 342 11.06 24.33 11.85
N SER A 343 12.20 24.60 12.49
CA SER A 343 12.68 23.81 13.62
C SER A 343 11.65 23.70 14.75
N GLU A 344 10.88 24.76 15.04
CA GLU A 344 9.86 24.75 16.09
C GLU A 344 8.75 23.71 15.82
N GLN A 345 8.49 23.42 14.55
CA GLN A 345 7.46 22.47 14.13
C GLN A 345 7.95 21.03 14.06
N ALA A 346 9.26 20.79 14.19
CA ALA A 346 9.87 19.46 14.00
C ALA A 346 9.26 18.39 14.93
N HIS A 347 9.00 18.72 16.20
CA HIS A 347 8.43 17.78 17.17
C HIS A 347 7.04 17.23 16.74
N THR A 348 6.28 18.00 15.96
CA THR A 348 4.91 17.67 15.52
C THR A 348 4.86 16.52 14.52
N VAL A 349 5.98 16.27 13.82
CA VAL A 349 6.11 15.25 12.77
C VAL A 349 6.88 14.02 13.20
N ILE A 350 7.58 14.04 14.33
CA ILE A 350 8.26 12.86 14.87
C ILE A 350 7.20 11.83 15.31
N GLY A 351 7.38 10.56 14.93
CA GLY A 351 6.56 9.42 15.34
C GLY A 351 7.16 8.60 16.48
N GLY A 352 8.49 8.65 16.66
CA GLY A 352 9.22 7.94 17.69
C GLY A 352 10.72 7.90 17.38
N TYR A 353 11.45 7.08 18.12
CA TYR A 353 12.91 6.99 18.04
C TYR A 353 13.38 5.54 17.90
N ILE A 354 14.54 5.33 17.31
CA ILE A 354 15.16 4.01 17.12
C ILE A 354 16.64 4.18 17.42
N LEU A 355 17.27 3.23 18.09
CA LEU A 355 18.73 3.14 18.11
C LEU A 355 19.18 2.43 16.84
N ALA A 356 20.20 2.95 16.16
CA ALA A 356 20.70 2.37 14.93
C ALA A 356 22.24 2.26 14.95
N LEU A 357 22.74 1.40 14.06
CA LEU A 357 24.14 1.41 13.66
C LEU A 357 24.23 1.88 12.21
N ASP A 358 25.00 2.93 11.96
CA ASP A 358 25.43 3.31 10.62
C ASP A 358 26.72 2.55 10.26
N MET A 359 26.56 1.29 9.86
CA MET A 359 27.71 0.48 9.44
C MET A 359 28.34 1.08 8.19
N THR A 360 29.66 1.27 8.25
CA THR A 360 30.41 2.01 7.23
C THR A 360 31.61 1.20 6.75
N ALA A 361 31.67 0.90 5.44
CA ALA A 361 32.89 0.40 4.80
C ALA A 361 33.83 1.59 4.58
N ARG A 362 34.75 1.82 5.52
CA ARG A 362 35.56 3.04 5.59
C ARG A 362 36.58 3.15 4.47
N ASP A 363 37.12 2.02 4.04
CA ASP A 363 37.96 1.91 2.85
C ASP A 363 37.21 2.36 1.59
N PHE A 364 35.99 1.87 1.37
CA PHE A 364 35.14 2.29 0.25
C PHE A 364 34.77 3.77 0.34
N GLN A 365 34.52 4.29 1.55
CA GLN A 365 34.23 5.71 1.74
C GLN A 365 35.45 6.59 1.40
N THR A 366 36.65 6.14 1.77
CA THR A 366 37.90 6.85 1.49
C THR A 366 38.14 6.93 -0.01
N GLU A 367 37.99 5.81 -0.71
CA GLU A 367 38.08 5.77 -2.18
C GLU A 367 37.03 6.67 -2.83
N ALA A 368 35.77 6.63 -2.36
CA ALA A 368 34.69 7.46 -2.88
C ALA A 368 34.99 8.96 -2.69
N LYS A 369 35.54 9.36 -1.53
CA LYS A 369 35.97 10.76 -1.28
C LYS A 369 37.11 11.18 -2.20
N GLN A 370 38.09 10.31 -2.46
CA GLN A 370 39.23 10.60 -3.34
C GLN A 370 38.83 10.73 -4.82
N THR A 371 37.88 9.90 -5.25
CA THR A 371 37.42 9.82 -6.65
C THR A 371 36.22 10.73 -6.96
N GLY A 372 35.62 11.35 -5.94
CA GLY A 372 34.40 12.15 -6.09
C GLY A 372 33.13 11.31 -6.33
N ASN A 373 33.19 10.00 -6.08
CA ASN A 373 32.06 9.09 -6.28
C ASN A 373 31.04 9.16 -5.13
N PRO A 374 29.76 8.82 -5.36
CA PRO A 374 28.76 8.73 -4.31
C PRO A 374 29.11 7.69 -3.23
N TRP A 375 28.73 7.96 -1.97
CA TRP A 375 29.03 7.07 -0.84
C TRP A 375 28.11 5.84 -0.74
N LEU A 376 27.30 5.56 -1.77
CA LEU A 376 26.27 4.51 -1.72
C LEU A 376 26.86 3.12 -1.41
N LEU A 377 28.02 2.77 -1.95
CA LEU A 377 28.68 1.48 -1.65
C LEU A 377 29.28 1.45 -0.25
N ALA A 378 29.70 2.59 0.28
CA ALA A 378 30.30 2.70 1.60
C ALA A 378 29.28 2.71 2.74
N LYS A 379 28.06 3.24 2.48
CA LYS A 379 27.01 3.47 3.49
C LYS A 379 25.73 2.66 3.23
N GLY A 380 25.42 2.28 1.99
CA GLY A 380 24.14 1.70 1.59
C GLY A 380 24.15 0.23 1.19
N PHE A 381 25.18 -0.54 1.59
CA PHE A 381 25.26 -1.98 1.33
C PHE A 381 24.24 -2.78 2.17
N ASP A 382 24.03 -4.05 1.82
CA ASP A 382 23.12 -4.93 2.57
C ASP A 382 23.53 -5.02 4.04
N THR A 383 22.55 -5.03 4.94
CA THR A 383 22.77 -5.08 6.41
C THR A 383 23.49 -3.87 7.02
N SER A 384 23.67 -2.77 6.27
CA SER A 384 24.40 -1.60 6.76
C SER A 384 23.64 -0.71 7.75
N CYS A 385 22.38 -1.03 8.04
CA CYS A 385 21.53 -0.29 8.98
C CYS A 385 20.86 -1.21 10.03
N PRO A 386 21.61 -1.85 10.93
CA PRO A 386 21.03 -2.52 12.08
C PRO A 386 20.22 -1.54 12.94
N ILE A 387 19.01 -1.93 13.33
CA ILE A 387 18.12 -1.09 14.13
C ILE A 387 17.58 -1.83 15.35
N SER A 388 17.30 -1.05 16.38
CA SER A 388 16.59 -1.52 17.55
C SER A 388 15.09 -1.57 17.29
N ARG A 389 14.41 -2.02 18.33
CA ARG A 389 12.99 -1.78 18.56
C ARG A 389 12.66 -0.28 18.46
N LEU A 390 11.44 0.06 18.05
CA LEU A 390 10.93 1.44 18.15
C LEU A 390 10.80 1.82 19.63
N VAL A 391 11.19 3.05 19.96
CA VAL A 391 11.01 3.64 21.27
C VAL A 391 9.99 4.77 21.11
N SER A 392 8.95 4.75 21.94
CA SER A 392 7.94 5.80 21.94
C SER A 392 8.53 7.14 22.35
N LYS A 393 7.81 8.23 22.06
CA LYS A 393 8.15 9.53 22.63
C LYS A 393 8.09 9.52 24.16
N SER A 394 7.04 8.91 24.72
CA SER A 394 6.83 8.77 26.17
C SER A 394 7.89 7.91 26.88
N GLU A 395 8.56 6.99 26.18
CA GLU A 395 9.69 6.23 26.71
C GLU A 395 10.99 7.06 26.69
N MET A 396 11.07 8.08 25.85
CA MET A 396 12.25 8.95 25.70
C MET A 396 12.22 10.20 26.60
N THR A 397 11.03 10.76 26.87
CA THR A 397 10.87 11.91 27.76
C THR A 397 10.05 11.48 28.96
N SER A 398 10.58 11.72 30.18
CA SER A 398 9.84 11.35 31.39
C SER A 398 8.52 12.11 31.52
N HIS A 399 8.38 13.34 31.00
CA HIS A 399 7.27 14.25 31.36
C HIS A 399 6.61 15.08 30.25
N ASP A 400 6.94 14.97 28.95
CA ASP A 400 6.18 15.73 27.93
C ASP A 400 6.34 15.20 26.49
N ASP A 401 5.22 14.93 25.82
CA ASP A 401 5.15 14.55 24.39
C ASP A 401 5.45 15.75 23.46
N ALA A 402 5.51 16.98 24.02
CA ALA A 402 5.70 18.22 23.28
C ALA A 402 7.16 18.59 22.97
N THR A 403 8.15 17.85 23.50
CA THR A 403 9.57 18.22 23.34
C THR A 403 10.41 17.11 22.71
N VAL A 404 11.45 17.51 21.99
CA VAL A 404 12.45 16.59 21.43
C VAL A 404 13.52 16.31 22.50
N PRO A 405 13.86 15.05 22.80
CA PRO A 405 14.91 14.71 23.74
C PRO A 405 16.24 15.38 23.35
N HIS A 406 16.88 16.04 24.30
CA HIS A 406 18.10 16.80 24.06
C HIS A 406 19.35 16.13 24.64
N ASP A 407 19.23 15.30 25.69
CA ASP A 407 20.39 14.69 26.35
C ASP A 407 20.19 13.20 26.66
N LEU A 408 20.35 12.38 25.63
CA LEU A 408 20.34 10.92 25.71
C LEU A 408 21.78 10.40 25.68
N HIS A 409 22.05 9.38 26.49
CA HIS A 409 23.35 8.72 26.53
C HIS A 409 23.35 7.48 25.63
N LEU A 410 24.20 7.50 24.61
CA LEU A 410 24.42 6.46 23.62
C LEU A 410 25.74 5.73 23.93
N TRP A 411 25.75 4.40 23.86
CA TRP A 411 26.95 3.60 24.05
C TRP A 411 27.03 2.43 23.08
N CYS A 412 28.24 1.99 22.76
CA CYS A 412 28.51 0.81 21.94
C CYS A 412 29.71 0.03 22.45
N ARG A 413 29.56 -1.30 22.54
CA ARG A 413 30.58 -2.27 22.92
C ARG A 413 30.83 -3.26 21.80
N ILE A 414 32.09 -3.68 21.65
CA ILE A 414 32.46 -4.82 20.80
C ILE A 414 33.06 -5.88 21.70
N ASN A 415 32.51 -7.09 21.68
CA ASN A 415 32.96 -8.21 22.50
C ASN A 415 33.06 -7.85 24.00
N GLY A 416 32.15 -6.98 24.47
CA GLY A 416 32.10 -6.48 25.84
C GLY A 416 32.96 -5.25 26.15
N GLU A 417 33.88 -4.86 25.26
CA GLU A 417 34.73 -3.68 25.43
C GLU A 417 34.03 -2.42 24.94
N LEU A 418 33.95 -1.37 25.77
CA LEU A 418 33.34 -0.09 25.41
C LEU A 418 34.18 0.63 24.33
N LYS A 419 33.55 0.98 23.22
CA LYS A 419 34.18 1.67 22.08
C LYS A 419 33.60 3.06 21.86
N GLN A 420 32.28 3.20 21.92
CA GLN A 420 31.61 4.51 21.82
C GLN A 420 30.83 4.81 23.09
N ASP A 421 30.93 6.06 23.52
CA ASP A 421 30.27 6.62 24.71
C ASP A 421 30.03 8.12 24.45
N GLY A 422 28.78 8.53 24.27
CA GLY A 422 28.48 9.91 23.91
C GLY A 422 27.06 10.34 24.21
N ARG A 423 26.83 11.65 24.16
CA ARG A 423 25.54 12.26 24.48
C ARG A 423 24.97 13.03 23.29
N THR A 424 23.66 12.96 23.10
CA THR A 424 22.96 13.72 22.04
C THR A 424 23.06 15.23 22.26
N SER A 425 23.37 15.69 23.47
CA SER A 425 23.65 17.11 23.76
C SER A 425 24.93 17.62 23.09
N GLN A 426 25.78 16.72 22.58
CA GLN A 426 27.02 17.03 21.85
C GLN A 426 26.82 17.04 20.32
N MET A 427 25.59 16.90 19.82
CA MET A 427 25.28 17.01 18.39
C MET A 427 25.63 18.40 17.88
N ILE A 428 26.31 18.48 16.74
CA ILE A 428 26.58 19.76 16.07
C ILE A 428 25.27 20.37 15.56
N PHE A 429 24.39 19.54 15.01
CA PHE A 429 23.07 19.93 14.52
C PHE A 429 21.99 19.20 15.32
N PRO A 430 21.19 19.91 16.15
CA PRO A 430 20.07 19.31 16.86
C PRO A 430 19.02 18.73 15.90
N ILE A 431 18.28 17.72 16.36
CA ILE A 431 17.21 17.05 15.59
C ILE A 431 16.24 18.04 14.91
N PRO A 432 15.73 19.10 15.58
CA PRO A 432 14.88 20.08 14.92
C PRO A 432 15.53 20.75 13.70
N THR A 433 16.80 21.12 13.83
CA THR A 433 17.60 21.76 12.77
C THR A 433 17.81 20.81 11.59
N LEU A 434 18.06 19.51 11.86
CA LEU A 434 18.16 18.50 10.81
C LEU A 434 16.85 18.35 10.04
N ILE A 435 15.71 18.27 10.73
CA ILE A 435 14.39 18.15 10.08
C ILE A 435 14.08 19.40 9.25
N GLU A 436 14.32 20.60 9.77
CA GLU A 436 14.15 21.84 9.01
C GLU A 436 15.04 21.85 7.75
N TYR A 437 16.33 21.55 7.91
CA TYR A 437 17.28 21.56 6.81
C TYR A 437 16.90 20.56 5.71
N ILE A 438 16.56 19.32 6.08
CA ILE A 438 16.17 18.28 5.12
C ILE A 438 14.87 18.67 4.43
N THR A 439 13.85 19.10 5.19
CA THR A 439 12.52 19.37 4.63
C THR A 439 12.48 20.59 3.70
N LYS A 440 13.50 21.45 3.73
CA LYS A 440 13.72 22.51 2.72
C LYS A 440 13.91 21.95 1.30
N TYR A 441 14.55 20.79 1.18
CA TYR A 441 14.94 20.20 -0.11
C TYR A 441 14.21 18.88 -0.42
N ILE A 442 13.90 18.08 0.61
CA ILE A 442 13.36 16.72 0.49
C ILE A 442 12.14 16.59 1.38
N THR A 443 10.99 16.25 0.81
CA THR A 443 9.80 15.90 1.61
C THR A 443 10.06 14.58 2.34
N LEU A 444 9.85 14.58 3.66
CA LEU A 444 9.86 13.36 4.47
C LEU A 444 8.45 12.78 4.55
N GLU A 445 8.31 11.48 4.34
CA GLU A 445 7.05 10.75 4.41
C GLU A 445 6.94 9.97 5.74
N PRO A 446 5.71 9.67 6.21
CA PRO A 446 5.52 8.79 7.36
C PRO A 446 6.22 7.43 7.14
N GLY A 447 7.11 7.08 8.07
CA GLY A 447 7.92 5.86 8.01
C GLY A 447 9.38 6.08 7.58
N ASP A 448 9.74 7.28 7.13
CA ASP A 448 11.16 7.63 6.92
C ASP A 448 11.93 7.63 8.25
N LEU A 449 13.23 7.32 8.16
CA LEU A 449 14.13 7.23 9.30
C LEU A 449 15.30 8.21 9.12
N LEU A 450 15.50 9.09 10.09
CA LEU A 450 16.62 10.03 10.11
C LEU A 450 17.61 9.61 11.20
N LEU A 451 18.78 9.13 10.83
CA LEU A 451 19.91 8.95 11.73
C LEU A 451 20.65 10.28 11.92
N THR A 452 21.06 10.56 13.15
CA THR A 452 21.44 11.91 13.57
C THR A 452 22.94 12.07 13.84
N GLY A 453 23.76 11.13 13.38
CA GLY A 453 25.19 11.13 13.58
C GLY A 453 25.66 10.37 14.82
N THR A 454 26.97 10.08 14.82
CA THR A 454 27.62 9.20 15.78
C THR A 454 28.61 9.94 16.70
N PRO A 455 28.76 9.51 17.97
CA PRO A 455 29.84 9.99 18.85
C PRO A 455 31.20 9.41 18.44
N ALA A 456 32.28 9.94 19.01
CA ALA A 456 33.63 9.43 18.79
C ALA A 456 33.81 7.96 19.24
N GLY A 457 34.88 7.32 18.76
CA GLY A 457 35.26 5.96 19.14
C GLY A 457 34.82 4.89 18.15
N VAL A 458 34.73 5.27 16.87
CA VAL A 458 34.49 4.31 15.79
C VAL A 458 35.70 3.40 15.63
N THR A 459 35.50 2.11 15.40
CA THR A 459 36.62 1.17 15.21
C THR A 459 36.23 0.11 14.19
N THR A 460 37.23 -0.60 13.67
CA THR A 460 37.01 -1.73 12.78
C THR A 460 36.40 -2.91 13.53
N VAL A 461 35.43 -3.59 12.89
CA VAL A 461 34.83 -4.86 13.32
C VAL A 461 35.20 -5.98 12.36
N HIS A 462 35.30 -7.19 12.90
CA HIS A 462 35.69 -8.40 12.18
C HIS A 462 34.61 -9.47 12.24
N ALA A 463 34.67 -10.43 11.30
CA ALA A 463 33.78 -11.57 11.34
C ALA A 463 33.97 -12.36 12.65
N GLY A 464 32.86 -12.67 13.33
CA GLY A 464 32.86 -13.28 14.66
C GLY A 464 32.63 -12.28 15.80
N ASP A 465 32.82 -10.97 15.57
CA ASP A 465 32.57 -9.97 16.60
C ASP A 465 31.09 -9.86 16.94
N VAL A 466 30.82 -9.49 18.20
CA VAL A 466 29.49 -9.18 18.71
C VAL A 466 29.45 -7.72 19.12
N ILE A 467 28.56 -6.96 18.47
CA ILE A 467 28.31 -5.56 18.77
C ILE A 467 27.09 -5.48 19.70
N GLU A 468 27.25 -4.86 20.86
CA GLU A 468 26.14 -4.52 21.77
C GLU A 468 26.10 -3.01 21.94
N CYS A 469 24.96 -2.38 21.69
CA CYS A 469 24.80 -0.93 21.84
C CYS A 469 23.45 -0.57 22.46
N GLY A 470 23.36 0.63 23.05
CA GLY A 470 22.18 1.04 23.77
C GLY A 470 22.01 2.54 23.92
N ILE A 471 20.77 2.91 24.28
CA ILE A 471 20.43 4.18 24.93
C ILE A 471 20.20 3.84 26.40
N THR A 472 20.99 4.44 27.28
CA THR A 472 21.00 4.10 28.72
C THR A 472 19.60 4.15 29.32
N ASN A 473 19.23 3.08 30.03
CA ASN A 473 17.93 2.85 30.67
C ASN A 473 16.70 2.77 29.74
N ILE A 474 16.86 2.81 28.41
CA ILE A 474 15.73 2.89 27.46
C ILE A 474 15.69 1.69 26.51
N VAL A 475 16.76 1.46 25.75
CA VAL A 475 16.82 0.39 24.75
C VAL A 475 18.24 -0.12 24.58
N LYS A 476 18.38 -1.41 24.29
CA LYS A 476 19.64 -2.03 23.86
C LYS A 476 19.38 -3.00 22.72
N MET A 477 20.40 -3.25 21.92
CA MET A 477 20.37 -4.24 20.84
C MET A 477 21.73 -4.92 20.68
N GLN A 478 21.72 -6.16 20.17
CA GLN A 478 22.93 -6.93 19.90
C GLN A 478 22.93 -7.56 18.51
N PHE A 479 24.06 -7.49 17.82
CA PHE A 479 24.26 -8.07 16.48
C PHE A 479 25.59 -8.81 16.39
N SER A 480 25.59 -9.95 15.69
CA SER A 480 26.80 -10.67 15.32
C SER A 480 27.28 -10.24 13.94
N VAL A 481 28.60 -10.12 13.77
CA VAL A 481 29.25 -9.81 12.50
C VAL A 481 29.65 -11.11 11.82
N SER A 482 29.33 -11.24 10.54
CA SER A 482 29.59 -12.42 9.72
C SER A 482 30.31 -12.06 8.43
N ASP A 483 31.10 -13.00 7.92
CA ASP A 483 31.76 -12.84 6.63
C ASP A 483 30.72 -13.02 5.50
N GLY A 484 30.51 -11.96 4.71
CA GLY A 484 29.62 -11.98 3.55
C GLY A 484 30.01 -13.00 2.48
N ARG A 485 31.27 -13.48 2.49
CA ARG A 485 31.79 -14.49 1.55
C ARG A 485 31.25 -15.92 1.80
N SER A 486 30.65 -16.18 2.97
CA SER A 486 30.39 -17.55 3.44
C SER A 486 29.07 -18.20 2.98
N GLN A 487 28.19 -17.50 2.23
CA GLN A 487 26.84 -18.00 1.91
C GLN A 487 26.60 -18.44 0.45
N ASN A 488 27.63 -18.54 -0.40
CA ASN A 488 27.52 -19.04 -1.78
C ASN A 488 28.27 -20.37 -2.00
N LYS A 489 28.13 -21.33 -1.09
CA LYS A 489 28.53 -22.73 -1.34
C LYS A 489 27.37 -23.68 -1.11
#